data_AF-A0A7Z9SJW0-F1
#
_entry.id   AF-A0A7Z9SJW0-F1
#
_cell.length_a   1.000
_cell.length_b   1.000
_cell.length_c   1.000
_cell.angle_alpha   90.00
_cell.angle_beta   90.00
_cell.angle_gamma   90.00
#
_symmetry.space_group_name_H-M   'P 1'
#
loop_
_entity.id
_entity.type
_entity.pdbx_description
1 polymer ?
#
loop_
_entity_poly.entity_id
_entity_poly.type
_entity_poly.pdbx_seq_one_letter_code
_entity_poly.pdbx_strand_id
1 'polypeptide(L)' 'SFQKKHDIILDLHSKSYSNKEISQYLNDRNIKTPHGKDYYPSLIWSTIKKLKLRDKRLVHSPYELTNFEF' A
#
# COMPACT_ATOMS: atom_id res chain seq x y z
N SER A 1 10.55 -7.14 2.29
CA SER A 1 9.18 -7.40 2.81
C SER A 1 8.20 -6.47 2.12
N PHE A 2 7.04 -6.96 1.70
CA PHE A 2 5.97 -6.18 1.04
C PHE A 2 5.50 -4.99 1.88
N GLN A 3 5.45 -5.15 3.21
CA GLN A 3 4.96 -4.14 4.14
C GLN A 3 5.72 -2.81 3.96
N LYS A 4 7.05 -2.89 3.86
CA LYS A 4 7.93 -1.72 3.67
C LYS A 4 7.59 -0.87 2.43
N LYS A 5 7.10 -1.48 1.34
CA LYS A 5 6.75 -0.75 0.11
C LYS A 5 5.45 0.03 0.29
N HIS A 6 4.48 -0.57 0.97
CA HIS A 6 3.21 0.09 1.27
C HIS A 6 3.40 1.28 2.21
N ASP A 7 4.28 1.14 3.20
CA ASP A 7 4.60 2.21 4.15
C ASP A 7 5.22 3.42 3.43
N ILE A 8 6.17 3.18 2.51
CA ILE A 8 6.76 4.24 1.67
C ILE A 8 5.70 4.94 0.81
N ILE A 9 4.79 4.19 0.18
CA ILE A 9 3.74 4.76 -0.67
C ILE A 9 2.80 5.65 0.16
N LEU A 10 2.42 5.23 1.36
CA LEU A 10 1.54 6.00 2.23
C LEU A 10 2.23 7.24 2.81
N ASP A 11 3.52 7.14 3.18
CA ASP A 11 4.31 8.27 3.65
C ASP A 11 4.50 9.35 2.57
N LEU A 12 4.80 8.96 1.33
CA LEU A 12 4.90 9.93 0.23
C LEU A 12 3.53 10.55 -0.08
N HIS A 13 2.46 9.76 -0.06
CA HIS A 13 1.10 10.29 -0.26
C HIS A 13 0.68 11.24 0.88
N SER A 14 1.06 10.99 2.14
CA SER A 14 0.75 11.90 3.25
C SER A 14 1.52 13.23 3.15
N LYS A 15 2.67 13.22 2.48
CA LYS A 15 3.47 14.40 2.11
C LYS A 15 2.98 15.10 0.84
N SER A 16 1.78 14.79 0.36
CA SER A 16 1.14 15.40 -0.82
C SER A 16 1.83 15.14 -2.16
N TYR A 17 2.69 14.11 -2.26
CA TYR A 17 3.23 13.69 -3.55
C TYR A 17 2.11 13.13 -4.43
N SER A 18 2.08 13.54 -5.69
CA SER A 18 1.17 13.00 -6.69
C SER A 18 1.50 11.54 -7.02
N ASN A 19 0.52 10.80 -7.53
CA ASN A 19 0.74 9.41 -7.95
C ASN A 19 1.87 9.27 -8.99
N LYS A 20 2.09 10.30 -9.81
CA LYS A 20 3.20 10.36 -10.77
C LYS A 20 4.54 10.45 -10.06
N GLU A 21 4.68 11.39 -9.13
CA GLU A 21 5.93 11.58 -8.37
C GLU A 21 6.24 10.36 -7.50
N ILE A 22 5.22 9.73 -6.90
CA ILE A 22 5.41 8.48 -6.14
C ILE A 22 5.91 7.37 -7.05
N SER A 23 5.31 7.18 -8.23
CA SER A 23 5.77 6.15 -9.17
C SER A 23 7.22 6.40 -9.62
N GLN A 24 7.57 7.65 -9.91
CA GLN A 24 8.93 8.03 -10.29
C GLN A 24 9.92 7.77 -9.15
N TYR A 25 9.59 8.21 -7.93
CA TYR A 25 10.42 8.02 -6.74
C TYR A 25 10.79 6.55 -6.50
N LEU A 26 9.82 5.65 -6.67
CA LEU A 26 10.03 4.21 -6.50
C LEU A 26 10.89 3.62 -7.63
N ASN A 27 10.61 4.00 -8.87
CA ASN A 27 11.35 3.49 -10.04
C ASN A 27 12.81 3.97 -10.04
N ASP A 28 13.07 5.24 -9.69
CA ASP A 28 14.42 5.81 -9.58
C ASP A 28 15.28 5.10 -8.52
N ARG A 29 14.64 4.54 -7.50
CA ARG A 29 15.29 3.75 -6.44
C ARG A 29 15.32 2.26 -6.74
N ASN A 30 14.98 1.87 -7.98
CA ASN A 30 14.88 0.49 -8.44
C ASN A 30 13.92 -0.37 -7.58
N ILE A 31 12.94 0.26 -6.92
CA ILE A 31 11.92 -0.44 -6.12
C ILE A 31 10.85 -0.93 -7.08
N LYS A 32 10.98 -2.18 -7.51
CA LYS A 32 10.01 -2.82 -8.41
C LYS A 32 8.75 -3.28 -7.67
N THR A 33 7.66 -3.44 -8.42
CA THR A 33 6.45 -4.14 -7.97
C THR A 33 6.79 -5.59 -7.57
N PRO A 34 5.87 -6.29 -6.88
CA PRO A 34 6.05 -7.70 -6.53
C PRO A 34 6.41 -8.63 -7.68
N HIS A 35 5.91 -8.32 -8.88
CA HIS A 35 6.15 -9.08 -10.11
C HIS A 35 7.35 -8.55 -10.91
N GLY A 36 8.20 -7.71 -10.31
CA GLY A 36 9.40 -7.18 -10.95
C GLY A 36 9.17 -6.05 -11.96
N LYS A 37 7.93 -5.60 -12.16
CA LYS A 37 7.58 -4.50 -13.07
C LYS A 37 7.76 -3.13 -12.43
N ASP A 38 7.85 -2.08 -13.24
CA ASP A 38 7.85 -0.70 -12.78
C ASP A 38 6.48 -0.25 -12.26
N TYR A 39 6.52 0.73 -11.36
CA TYR A 39 5.32 1.41 -10.91
C TYR A 39 4.86 2.41 -11.96
N TYR A 40 3.54 2.54 -12.09
CA TYR A 40 2.88 3.55 -12.91
C TYR A 40 1.76 4.24 -12.11
N PRO A 41 1.35 5.47 -12.46
CA PRO A 41 0.49 6.29 -11.60
C PRO A 41 -0.84 5.66 -11.20
N SER A 42 -1.52 4.95 -12.12
CA SER A 42 -2.79 4.28 -11.81
C SER A 42 -2.62 3.07 -10.88
N LEU A 43 -1.47 2.39 -10.92
CA LEU A 43 -1.13 1.35 -9.95
C LEU A 43 -0.98 1.95 -8.54
N ILE A 44 -0.28 3.09 -8.42
CA ILE A 44 -0.12 3.79 -7.14
C ILE A 44 -1.48 4.16 -6.56
N TRP A 45 -2.36 4.77 -7.36
CA TRP A 45 -3.72 5.11 -6.93
C TRP A 45 -4.49 3.88 -6.41
N SER A 46 -4.47 2.78 -7.17
CA SER A 46 -5.17 1.55 -6.78
C SER A 46 -4.61 0.94 -5.49
N THR A 47 -3.28 1.05 -5.29
CA THR A 47 -2.58 0.57 -4.11
C THR A 47 -3.00 1.37 -2.88
N ILE A 48 -2.96 2.70 -2.95
CA ILE A 48 -3.39 3.59 -1.85
C ILE A 48 -4.85 3.31 -1.49
N LYS A 49 -5.74 3.20 -2.49
CA LYS A 49 -7.15 2.89 -2.27
C LYS A 49 -7.33 1.58 -1.50
N LYS A 50 -6.63 0.52 -1.91
CA LYS A 50 -6.69 -0.81 -1.26
C LYS A 50 -6.15 -0.76 0.17
N LEU A 51 -5.06 -0.02 0.41
CA LEU A 51 -4.49 0.14 1.75
C LEU A 51 -5.45 0.85 2.69
N LYS A 52 -6.03 1.99 2.27
CA LYS A 52 -7.05 2.70 3.07
C LYS A 52 -8.27 1.82 3.36
N LEU A 53 -8.72 1.02 2.40
CA LEU A 53 -9.82 0.05 2.61
C LEU A 53 -9.45 -1.09 3.57
N ARG A 54 -8.17 -1.50 3.61
CA ARG A 54 -7.68 -2.48 4.58
C ARG A 54 -7.70 -1.88 5.98
N ASP A 55 -7.21 -0.66 6.14
CA ASP A 55 -7.15 0.00 7.45
C ASP A 55 -8.57 0.24 8.00
N LYS A 56 -9.52 0.64 7.16
CA LYS A 56 -10.95 0.72 7.54
C LYS A 56 -11.50 -0.63 8.02
N ARG A 57 -11.13 -1.74 7.38
CA ARG A 57 -11.58 -3.09 7.77
C ARG A 57 -10.98 -3.54 9.11
N LEU A 58 -9.74 -3.16 9.39
CA LEU A 58 -9.10 -3.45 10.67
C LEU A 58 -9.76 -2.68 11.82
N VAL A 59 -10.21 -1.45 11.58
CA VAL A 59 -10.93 -0.64 12.58
C VAL A 59 -12.35 -1.17 12.84
N HIS A 60 -12.99 -1.76 11.83
CA HIS A 60 -14.39 -2.21 11.88
C HIS A 60 -14.57 -3.74 11.90
N SER A 61 -13.59 -4.50 12.37
CA SER A 61 -13.79 -5.94 12.61
C SER A 61 -14.31 -6.14 14.03
N PRO A 62 -15.63 -6.37 14.25
CA PRO A 62 -16.18 -6.62 15.58
C PRO A 62 -15.96 -8.08 16.04
N TYR A 63 -15.36 -8.92 15.19
CA TYR A 63 -15.12 -10.32 15.49
C TYR A 63 -13.78 -10.44 16.21
N GLU A 64 -13.84 -10.67 17.52
CA GLU A 64 -12.73 -11.32 18.22
C GLU A 64 -12.63 -12.75 17.69
N LEU A 65 -11.40 -13.19 17.38
CA LEU A 65 -11.14 -14.60 17.09
C LEU A 65 -11.39 -15.37 18.39
N THR A 66 -12.63 -15.78 18.64
CA THR A 66 -12.93 -16.69 19.72
C THR A 66 -12.29 -18.03 19.37
N ASN A 67 -11.49 -18.56 20.29
CA ASN A 67 -10.81 -19.84 20.13
C ASN A 67 -11.83 -20.91 19.73
N PHE A 68 -11.66 -21.49 18.53
CA PHE A 68 -12.42 -22.66 18.14
C PHE A 68 -11.81 -23.86 18.86
N GLU A 69 -12.51 -24.40 19.84
CA GLU A 69 -12.20 -25.70 20.43
C GLU A 69 -12.65 -26.79 19.44
N PHE A 70 -11.72 -27.66 19.06
CA PHE A 70 -11.95 -28.85 18.23
C PHE A 70 -12.13 -30.08 19.12
#